data_AF-A0A7Y5J2E0-F1
#
_entry.id   AF-A0A7Y5J2E0-F1
#
_cell.length_a   1.000
_cell.length_b   1.000
_cell.length_c   1.000
_cell.angle_alpha   90.00
_cell.angle_beta   90.00
_cell.angle_gamma   90.00
#
_symmetry.space_group_name_H-M   'P 1'
#
loop_
_entity.id
_entity.type
_entity.pdbx_description
1 polymer ?
#
loop_
_entity_poly.entity_id
_entity_poly.type
_entity_poly.pdbx_seq_one_letter_code
_entity_poly.pdbx_strand_id
1 'polypeptide(L)'
;MELDDMKKQLRDRLQSQGPEKSATELIRLFHKKTETAVSKILRNMLTEIAFGVVLVTGISIAAWFYASWAARMMALLLFLIMIVQVPAFYWQSRRLKNIAVTQGNLQETLSSLIFIVGEFIRLYLKYASWLIPFAAVLGGIVGFTIGKNEVDDPAMKPLDRFLDNYPFWGGITIIVFAALIIWGSYRYVRWAVWWSYGRYHQALKSYLNELEN
;
A
#
# COMPACT_ATOMS: atom_id res chain seq x y z
N MET A 1 -13.07 19.09 5.62
CA MET A 1 -13.60 20.39 5.17
C MET A 1 -14.23 20.34 3.77
N GLU A 2 -13.77 19.50 2.82
CA GLU A 2 -14.42 19.40 1.48
C GLU A 2 -15.87 18.84 1.48
N LEU A 3 -16.33 18.18 2.54
CA LEU A 3 -17.62 17.46 2.56
C LEU A 3 -18.83 18.38 2.86
N ASP A 4 -18.67 19.35 3.75
CA ASP A 4 -19.78 20.23 4.17
C ASP A 4 -20.10 21.31 3.11
N ASP A 5 -19.07 21.85 2.47
CA ASP A 5 -19.24 22.72 1.29
C ASP A 5 -19.96 21.98 0.16
N MET A 6 -19.75 20.66 0.06
CA MET A 6 -20.40 19.81 -0.92
C MET A 6 -21.90 19.69 -0.67
N LYS A 7 -22.30 19.47 0.58
CA LYS A 7 -23.71 19.40 0.98
C LYS A 7 -24.41 20.73 0.74
N LYS A 8 -23.73 21.84 1.03
CA LYS A 8 -24.27 23.18 0.84
C LYS A 8 -24.50 23.50 -0.64
N GLN A 9 -23.51 23.21 -1.51
CA GLN A 9 -23.66 23.40 -2.96
C GLN A 9 -24.72 22.50 -3.60
N LEU A 10 -24.87 21.25 -3.14
CA LEU A 10 -25.91 20.36 -3.66
C LEU A 10 -27.31 20.86 -3.27
N ARG A 11 -27.48 21.28 -2.01
CA ARG A 11 -28.76 21.73 -1.47
C ARG A 11 -29.23 23.03 -2.13
N ASP A 12 -28.32 23.99 -2.34
CA ASP A 12 -28.64 25.25 -3.01
C ASP A 12 -29.02 25.06 -4.49
N ARG A 13 -28.46 24.05 -5.17
CA ARG A 13 -28.79 23.74 -6.56
C ARG A 13 -30.07 22.92 -6.75
N LEU A 14 -30.34 21.98 -5.84
CA LEU A 14 -31.59 21.22 -5.82
C LEU A 14 -32.81 22.11 -5.56
N GLN A 15 -32.63 23.21 -4.81
CA GLN A 15 -33.70 24.17 -4.56
C GLN A 15 -33.92 25.17 -5.71
N SER A 16 -33.01 25.28 -6.68
CA SER A 16 -33.02 26.34 -7.70
C SER A 16 -33.32 25.88 -9.14
N GLN A 17 -33.41 24.58 -9.45
CA GLN A 17 -33.66 24.11 -10.82
C GLN A 17 -34.71 22.98 -10.92
N GLY A 18 -35.55 23.04 -11.97
CA GLY A 18 -36.65 22.10 -12.22
C GLY A 18 -36.22 20.63 -12.42
N PRO A 19 -37.16 19.68 -12.20
CA PRO A 19 -36.88 18.27 -11.92
C PRO A 19 -36.13 17.49 -13.01
N GLU A 20 -36.31 17.79 -14.29
CA GLU A 20 -35.68 17.02 -15.38
C GLU A 20 -34.23 17.42 -15.73
N LYS A 21 -33.86 18.70 -15.56
CA LYS A 21 -32.45 19.13 -15.73
C LYS A 21 -31.58 18.69 -14.56
N SER A 22 -32.19 18.59 -13.37
CA SER A 22 -31.53 18.19 -12.13
C SER A 22 -30.94 16.78 -12.21
N ALA A 23 -31.68 15.78 -12.71
CA ALA A 23 -31.22 14.39 -12.75
C ALA A 23 -30.00 14.18 -13.66
N THR A 24 -30.01 14.73 -14.86
CA THR A 24 -28.91 14.61 -15.83
C THR A 24 -27.66 15.37 -15.39
N GLU A 25 -27.82 16.53 -14.74
CA GLU A 25 -26.71 17.29 -14.15
C GLU A 25 -26.13 16.58 -12.91
N LEU A 26 -26.97 15.92 -12.11
CA LEU A 26 -26.56 15.06 -11.00
C LEU A 26 -25.66 13.92 -11.51
N ILE A 27 -26.13 13.19 -12.52
CA ILE A 27 -25.37 12.07 -13.13
C ILE A 27 -24.01 12.55 -13.63
N ARG A 28 -23.95 13.72 -14.27
CA ARG A 28 -22.70 14.30 -14.77
C ARG A 28 -21.74 14.71 -13.64
N LEU A 29 -22.26 15.27 -12.55
CA LEU A 29 -21.48 15.61 -11.36
C LEU A 29 -20.94 14.37 -10.64
N PHE A 30 -21.78 13.34 -10.49
CA PHE A 30 -21.37 12.05 -9.93
C PHE A 30 -20.32 11.38 -10.80
N HIS A 31 -20.49 11.33 -12.12
CA HIS A 31 -19.50 10.77 -13.04
C HIS A 31 -18.15 11.48 -12.91
N LYS A 32 -18.16 12.82 -12.92
CA LYS A 32 -16.93 13.62 -12.77
C LYS A 32 -16.24 13.38 -11.42
N LYS A 33 -16.99 13.25 -10.33
CA LYS A 33 -16.43 13.00 -8.99
C LYS A 33 -15.96 11.57 -8.80
N THR A 34 -16.68 10.58 -9.30
CA THR A 34 -16.27 9.17 -9.29
C THR A 34 -14.99 9.00 -10.10
N GLU A 35 -14.92 9.56 -11.31
CA GLU A 35 -13.71 9.58 -12.12
C GLU A 35 -12.55 10.26 -11.37
N THR A 36 -12.84 11.35 -10.65
CA THR A 36 -11.84 12.04 -9.81
C THR A 36 -11.37 11.16 -8.64
N ALA A 37 -12.26 10.41 -7.99
CA ALA A 37 -11.90 9.51 -6.90
C ALA A 37 -11.05 8.33 -7.39
N VAL A 38 -11.44 7.70 -8.51
CA VAL A 38 -10.64 6.64 -9.16
C VAL A 38 -9.29 7.16 -9.60
N SER A 39 -9.26 8.32 -10.25
CA SER A 39 -8.02 8.97 -10.69
C SER A 39 -7.11 9.30 -9.50
N LYS A 40 -7.66 9.77 -8.37
CA LYS A 40 -6.91 9.98 -7.13
C LYS A 40 -6.32 8.68 -6.58
N ILE A 41 -7.10 7.59 -6.54
CA ILE A 41 -6.61 6.27 -6.10
C ILE A 41 -5.49 5.77 -7.01
N LEU A 42 -5.70 5.81 -8.33
CA LEU A 42 -4.70 5.38 -9.31
C LEU A 42 -3.42 6.23 -9.22
N ARG A 43 -3.54 7.54 -9.07
CA ARG A 43 -2.40 8.45 -8.92
C ARG A 43 -1.64 8.19 -7.62
N ASN A 44 -2.37 7.97 -6.51
CA ASN A 44 -1.74 7.64 -5.24
C ASN A 44 -0.99 6.31 -5.31
N MET A 45 -1.60 5.28 -5.91
CA MET A 45 -0.96 3.99 -6.13
C MET A 45 0.29 4.10 -7.02
N LEU A 46 0.22 4.88 -8.10
CA LEU A 46 1.37 5.09 -8.98
C LEU A 46 2.50 5.86 -8.28
N THR A 47 2.15 6.81 -7.39
CA THR A 47 3.11 7.52 -6.55
C THR A 47 3.76 6.59 -5.53
N GLU A 48 2.99 5.69 -4.89
CA GLU A 48 3.50 4.66 -3.98
C GLU A 48 4.48 3.72 -4.69
N ILE A 49 4.16 3.28 -5.91
CA ILE A 49 5.05 2.43 -6.72
C ILE A 49 6.31 3.19 -7.10
N ALA A 50 6.19 4.42 -7.60
CA ALA A 50 7.34 5.22 -7.98
C ALA A 50 8.27 5.48 -6.79
N PHE A 51 7.70 5.81 -5.63
CA PHE A 51 8.45 5.99 -4.39
C PHE A 51 9.12 4.69 -3.95
N GLY A 52 8.41 3.56 -4.01
CA GLY A 52 8.97 2.24 -3.69
C GLY A 52 10.14 1.86 -4.60
N VAL A 53 10.02 2.13 -5.90
CA VAL A 53 11.09 1.89 -6.88
C VAL A 53 12.31 2.75 -6.58
N VAL A 54 12.12 4.06 -6.40
CA VAL A 54 13.22 4.97 -6.07
C VAL A 54 13.93 4.56 -4.77
N LEU A 55 13.15 4.18 -3.75
CA LEU A 55 13.68 3.79 -2.45
C LEU A 55 14.47 2.48 -2.54
N VAL A 56 13.93 1.44 -3.18
CA VAL A 56 14.63 0.15 -3.34
C VAL A 56 15.87 0.32 -4.21
N THR A 57 15.78 1.05 -5.33
CA THR A 57 16.95 1.34 -6.16
C THR A 57 18.02 2.11 -5.39
N GLY A 58 17.64 3.12 -4.61
CA GLY A 58 18.57 3.87 -3.76
C GLY A 58 19.27 2.99 -2.73
N ILE A 59 18.52 2.13 -2.03
CA ILE A 59 19.08 1.17 -1.09
C ILE A 59 20.01 0.18 -1.79
N SER A 60 19.64 -0.32 -2.97
CA SER A 60 20.48 -1.25 -3.72
C SER A 60 21.80 -0.63 -4.19
N ILE A 61 21.76 0.63 -4.64
CA ILE A 61 22.97 1.38 -4.99
C ILE A 61 23.84 1.58 -3.74
N ALA A 62 23.25 2.03 -2.63
CA ALA A 62 23.98 2.23 -1.38
C ALA A 62 24.63 0.93 -0.88
N ALA A 63 23.90 -0.19 -0.94
CA ALA A 63 24.40 -1.50 -0.56
C ALA A 63 25.54 -2.00 -1.46
N TRP A 64 25.56 -1.61 -2.73
CA TRP A 64 26.64 -1.96 -3.65
C TRP A 64 27.97 -1.29 -3.26
N PHE A 65 27.91 -0.02 -2.86
CA PHE A 65 29.07 0.72 -2.37
C PHE A 65 29.47 0.35 -0.94
N TYR A 66 28.55 -0.24 -0.16
CA TYR A 66 28.85 -0.74 1.17
C TYR A 66 29.63 -2.06 1.09
N ALA A 67 30.69 -2.18 1.91
CA ALA A 67 31.56 -3.36 1.95
C ALA A 67 30.98 -4.52 2.76
N SER A 68 29.65 -4.69 2.73
CA SER A 68 28.93 -5.74 3.45
C SER A 68 28.31 -6.71 2.46
N TRP A 69 28.60 -8.00 2.64
CA TRP A 69 27.99 -9.06 1.86
C TRP A 69 26.50 -9.20 2.21
N ALA A 70 26.17 -9.08 3.49
CA ALA A 70 24.81 -9.10 4.00
C ALA A 70 23.94 -8.02 3.35
N ALA A 71 24.45 -6.78 3.30
CA ALA A 71 23.75 -5.66 2.70
C ALA A 71 23.48 -5.90 1.20
N ARG A 72 24.46 -6.44 0.47
CA ARG A 72 24.30 -6.78 -0.96
C ARG A 72 23.27 -7.88 -1.19
N MET A 73 23.27 -8.93 -0.37
CA MET A 73 22.28 -10.00 -0.47
C MET A 73 20.87 -9.49 -0.16
N MET A 74 20.71 -8.68 0.90
CA MET A 74 19.42 -8.06 1.24
C MET A 74 18.94 -7.12 0.14
N ALA A 75 19.83 -6.30 -0.43
CA ALA A 75 19.52 -5.43 -1.55
C ALA A 75 19.09 -6.21 -2.81
N LEU A 76 19.80 -7.29 -3.14
CA LEU A 76 19.45 -8.17 -4.25
C LEU A 76 18.07 -8.80 -4.03
N LEU A 77 17.78 -9.24 -2.81
CA LEU A 77 16.50 -9.84 -2.46
C LEU A 77 15.34 -8.83 -2.57
N LEU A 78 15.53 -7.60 -2.05
CA LEU A 78 14.56 -6.51 -2.21
C LEU A 78 14.34 -6.17 -3.70
N PHE A 79 15.41 -6.17 -4.49
CA PHE A 79 15.34 -5.93 -5.91
C PHE A 79 14.54 -7.02 -6.64
N LEU A 80 14.76 -8.30 -6.32
CA LEU A 80 13.98 -9.41 -6.88
C LEU A 80 12.49 -9.32 -6.52
N ILE A 81 12.17 -8.99 -5.27
CA ILE A 81 10.78 -8.74 -4.85
C ILE A 81 10.18 -7.61 -5.69
N MET A 82 10.93 -6.53 -5.91
CA MET A 82 10.47 -5.40 -6.72
C MET A 82 10.21 -5.76 -8.18
N ILE A 83 11.04 -6.61 -8.80
CA ILE A 83 10.84 -7.10 -10.18
C ILE A 83 9.51 -7.84 -10.30
N VAL A 84 9.10 -8.61 -9.28
CA VAL A 84 7.81 -9.32 -9.30
C VAL A 84 6.66 -8.36 -8.96
N GLN A 85 6.87 -7.46 -8.01
CA GLN A 85 5.84 -6.57 -7.49
C GLN A 85 5.40 -5.53 -8.52
N VAL A 86 6.34 -4.83 -9.18
CA VAL A 86 6.01 -3.73 -10.10
C VAL A 86 5.10 -4.17 -11.25
N PRO A 87 5.37 -5.28 -11.99
CA PRO A 87 4.48 -5.77 -13.03
C PRO A 87 3.12 -6.23 -12.50
N ALA A 88 3.07 -6.87 -11.33
CA ALA A 88 1.82 -7.31 -10.72
C ALA A 88 0.89 -6.12 -10.42
N PHE A 89 1.45 -5.06 -9.83
CA PHE A 89 0.71 -3.82 -9.55
C PHE A 89 0.32 -3.07 -10.84
N TYR A 90 1.22 -3.01 -11.83
CA TYR A 90 0.91 -2.41 -13.12
C TYR A 90 -0.26 -3.13 -13.82
N TRP A 91 -0.31 -4.46 -13.77
CA TRP A 91 -1.40 -5.22 -14.35
C TRP A 91 -2.73 -4.98 -13.62
N GLN A 92 -2.71 -4.94 -12.28
CA GLN A 92 -3.89 -4.58 -11.49
C GLN A 92 -4.39 -3.17 -11.82
N SER A 93 -3.48 -2.20 -11.94
CA SER A 93 -3.82 -0.83 -12.33
C SER A 93 -4.51 -0.75 -13.69
N ARG A 94 -4.04 -1.54 -14.67
CA ARG A 94 -4.70 -1.59 -16.00
C ARG A 94 -6.09 -2.20 -15.93
N ARG A 95 -6.26 -3.29 -15.16
CA ARG A 95 -7.59 -3.91 -14.96
C ARG A 95 -8.59 -2.91 -14.35
N LEU A 96 -8.16 -2.17 -13.32
CA LEU A 96 -8.94 -1.10 -12.70
C LEU A 96 -9.39 -0.04 -13.73
N LYS A 97 -8.46 0.44 -14.56
CA LYS A 97 -8.76 1.46 -15.57
C LYS A 97 -9.75 0.97 -16.63
N ASN A 98 -9.62 -0.29 -17.07
CA ASN A 98 -10.52 -0.85 -18.08
C ASN A 98 -11.95 -0.97 -17.56
N ILE A 99 -12.14 -1.42 -16.33
CA ILE A 99 -13.49 -1.56 -15.75
C ILE A 99 -14.17 -0.19 -15.57
N ALA A 100 -13.40 0.83 -15.17
CA ALA A 100 -13.92 2.18 -14.99
C ALA A 100 -14.45 2.83 -16.29
N VAL A 101 -14.02 2.36 -17.47
CA VAL A 101 -14.37 2.96 -18.77
C VAL A 101 -15.55 2.26 -19.45
N THR A 102 -15.92 1.04 -19.03
CA THR A 102 -16.79 0.16 -19.85
C THR A 102 -18.27 0.14 -19.43
N GLN A 103 -18.66 0.74 -18.30
CA GLN A 103 -20.03 0.67 -17.81
C GLN A 103 -20.80 1.99 -17.99
N GLY A 104 -21.90 1.94 -18.76
CA GLY A 104 -22.78 3.09 -19.02
C GLY A 104 -23.82 3.34 -17.93
N ASN A 105 -24.04 2.39 -17.01
CA ASN A 105 -24.96 2.53 -15.89
C ASN A 105 -24.21 2.99 -14.63
N LEU A 106 -24.60 4.14 -14.07
CA LEU A 106 -23.92 4.79 -12.95
C LEU A 106 -23.91 3.90 -11.69
N GLN A 107 -25.02 3.24 -11.39
CA GLN A 107 -25.18 2.42 -10.18
C GLN A 107 -24.28 1.17 -10.26
N GLU A 108 -24.25 0.52 -11.42
CA GLU A 108 -23.36 -0.62 -11.66
C GLU A 108 -21.89 -0.21 -11.59
N THR A 109 -21.54 0.95 -12.17
CA THR A 109 -20.17 1.48 -12.15
C THR A 109 -19.71 1.74 -10.71
N LEU A 110 -20.56 2.35 -9.87
CA LEU A 110 -20.23 2.68 -8.49
C LEU A 110 -20.11 1.42 -7.62
N SER A 111 -21.03 0.47 -7.78
CA SER A 111 -20.99 -0.82 -7.09
C SER A 111 -19.76 -1.64 -7.48
N SER A 112 -19.47 -1.73 -8.78
CA SER A 112 -18.27 -2.37 -9.33
C SER A 112 -17.01 -1.72 -8.78
N LEU A 113 -16.95 -0.39 -8.72
CA LEU A 113 -15.80 0.33 -8.18
C LEU A 113 -15.58 0.05 -6.70
N ILE A 114 -16.65 0.09 -5.89
CA ILE A 114 -16.57 -0.26 -4.45
C ILE A 114 -16.04 -1.68 -4.28
N PHE A 115 -16.54 -2.63 -5.07
CA PHE A 115 -16.10 -4.01 -5.05
C PHE A 115 -14.61 -4.14 -5.39
N ILE A 116 -14.16 -3.51 -6.48
CA ILE A 116 -12.76 -3.59 -6.93
C ILE A 116 -11.82 -2.95 -5.93
N VAL A 117 -12.15 -1.77 -5.40
CA VAL A 117 -11.33 -1.09 -4.38
C VAL A 117 -11.27 -1.94 -3.10
N GLY A 118 -12.40 -2.52 -2.69
CA GLY A 118 -12.47 -3.43 -1.55
C GLY A 118 -11.59 -4.67 -1.75
N GLU A 119 -11.63 -5.28 -2.94
CA GLU A 119 -10.84 -6.45 -3.27
C GLU A 119 -9.35 -6.12 -3.38
N PHE A 120 -9.00 -4.96 -3.93
CA PHE A 120 -7.63 -4.46 -3.96
C PHE A 120 -7.07 -4.29 -2.55
N ILE A 121 -7.82 -3.66 -1.63
CA ILE A 121 -7.42 -3.50 -0.23
C ILE A 121 -7.18 -4.86 0.42
N ARG A 122 -8.08 -5.83 0.20
CA ARG A 122 -7.95 -7.19 0.75
C ARG A 122 -6.72 -7.91 0.21
N LEU A 123 -6.51 -7.87 -1.10
CA LEU A 123 -5.34 -8.48 -1.74
C LEU A 123 -4.06 -7.84 -1.25
N TYR A 124 -4.01 -6.51 -1.18
CA TYR A 124 -2.84 -5.78 -0.67
C TYR A 124 -2.51 -6.17 0.77
N LEU A 125 -3.51 -6.21 1.67
CA LEU A 125 -3.32 -6.65 3.06
C LEU A 125 -2.88 -8.12 3.14
N LYS A 126 -3.44 -8.99 2.28
CA LYS A 126 -3.01 -10.40 2.19
C LYS A 126 -1.55 -10.48 1.77
N TYR A 127 -1.16 -9.80 0.70
CA TYR A 127 0.23 -9.75 0.24
C TYR A 127 1.18 -9.24 1.33
N ALA A 128 0.86 -8.13 2.00
CA ALA A 128 1.68 -7.62 3.08
C ALA A 128 1.77 -8.61 4.26
N SER A 129 0.66 -9.27 4.61
CA SER A 129 0.63 -10.28 5.68
C SER A 129 1.50 -11.50 5.39
N TRP A 130 1.65 -11.88 4.11
CA TRP A 130 2.55 -12.95 3.69
C TRP A 130 4.01 -12.48 3.52
N LEU A 131 4.21 -11.25 3.07
CA LEU A 131 5.52 -10.70 2.78
C LEU A 131 6.36 -10.48 4.05
N ILE A 132 5.74 -10.00 5.13
CA ILE A 132 6.45 -9.75 6.41
C ILE A 132 7.11 -11.02 6.97
N PRO A 133 6.38 -12.14 7.21
CA PRO A 133 7.00 -13.35 7.73
C PRO A 133 7.99 -13.96 6.74
N PHE A 134 7.72 -13.87 5.43
CA PHE A 134 8.64 -14.35 4.41
C PHE A 134 9.97 -13.56 4.43
N ALA A 135 9.91 -12.24 4.54
CA ALA A 135 11.08 -11.38 4.68
C ALA A 135 11.86 -11.66 5.97
N ALA A 136 11.15 -11.92 7.08
CA ALA A 136 11.77 -12.30 8.35
C ALA A 136 12.53 -13.63 8.24
N VAL A 137 11.95 -14.65 7.60
CA VAL A 137 12.62 -15.93 7.35
C VAL A 137 13.87 -15.74 6.49
N LEU A 138 13.77 -14.98 5.40
CA LEU A 138 14.90 -14.72 4.52
C LEU A 138 16.02 -13.95 5.21
N GLY A 139 15.69 -12.92 5.99
CA GLY A 139 16.66 -12.19 6.81
C GLY A 139 17.34 -13.11 7.83
N GLY A 140 16.58 -14.02 8.44
CA GLY A 140 17.12 -15.05 9.33
C GLY A 140 18.08 -16.01 8.63
N ILE A 141 17.76 -16.46 7.41
CA ILE A 141 18.65 -17.33 6.60
C ILE A 141 19.96 -16.60 6.25
N VAL A 142 19.86 -15.33 5.84
CA VAL A 142 21.05 -14.51 5.54
C VAL A 142 21.91 -14.36 6.80
N GLY A 143 21.32 -13.98 7.93
CA GLY A 143 22.02 -13.85 9.20
C GLY A 143 22.68 -15.15 9.66
N PHE A 144 21.97 -16.28 9.58
CA PHE A 144 22.50 -17.60 9.93
C PHE A 144 23.66 -18.02 9.02
N THR A 145 23.57 -17.74 7.71
CA THR A 145 24.63 -18.08 6.76
C THR A 145 25.90 -17.30 7.02
N ILE A 146 25.78 -16.02 7.40
CA ILE A 146 26.92 -15.17 7.77
C ILE A 146 27.58 -15.70 9.05
N GLY A 147 26.77 -15.94 10.10
CA GLY A 147 27.27 -16.44 11.38
C GLY A 147 27.93 -17.81 11.26
N LYS A 148 27.39 -18.72 10.44
CA LYS A 148 27.96 -20.06 10.23
C LYS A 148 29.29 -20.05 9.46
N ASN A 149 29.45 -19.13 8.51
CA ASN A 149 30.63 -19.09 7.64
C ASN A 149 31.72 -18.14 8.16
N GLU A 150 31.56 -17.58 9.37
CA GLU A 150 32.50 -16.63 10.00
C GLU A 150 32.89 -15.47 9.06
N VAL A 151 31.93 -15.03 8.23
CA VAL A 151 32.15 -13.94 7.30
C VAL A 151 32.25 -12.65 8.11
N ASP A 152 33.44 -12.03 8.16
CA ASP A 152 33.63 -10.73 8.81
C ASP A 152 32.87 -9.64 8.04
N ASP A 153 31.62 -9.41 8.43
CA ASP A 153 30.76 -8.44 7.80
C ASP A 153 30.66 -7.16 8.64
N PRO A 154 31.06 -5.98 8.11
CA PRO A 154 31.00 -4.73 8.86
C PRO A 154 29.59 -4.34 9.32
N ALA A 155 28.53 -4.85 8.67
CA ALA A 155 27.15 -4.63 9.11
C ALA A 155 26.80 -5.39 10.40
N MET A 156 27.48 -6.51 10.67
CA MET A 156 27.20 -7.37 11.84
C MET A 156 28.07 -7.02 13.05
N LYS A 157 29.21 -6.32 12.88
CA LYS A 157 30.12 -5.96 13.98
C LYS A 157 29.45 -5.34 15.23
N PRO A 158 28.47 -4.42 15.11
CA PRO A 158 27.77 -3.89 16.29
C PRO A 158 26.94 -4.96 17.02
N LEU A 159 26.35 -5.87 16.25
CA LEU A 159 25.55 -6.98 16.76
C LEU A 159 26.43 -8.03 17.43
N ASP A 160 27.56 -8.40 16.80
CA ASP A 160 28.52 -9.36 17.33
C ASP A 160 29.08 -8.87 18.67
N ARG A 161 29.53 -7.61 18.74
CA ARG A 161 29.98 -6.99 19.99
C ARG A 161 28.91 -6.99 21.07
N PHE A 162 27.65 -6.80 20.71
CA PHE A 162 26.55 -6.81 21.67
C PHE A 162 26.29 -8.23 22.21
N LEU A 163 26.34 -9.23 21.34
CA LEU A 163 26.19 -10.64 21.70
C LEU A 163 27.37 -11.16 22.53
N ASP A 164 28.59 -10.76 22.21
CA ASP A 164 29.79 -11.14 22.97
C ASP A 164 29.74 -10.63 24.41
N ASN A 165 29.28 -9.39 24.60
CA ASN A 165 29.13 -8.78 25.92
C ASN A 165 27.97 -9.39 26.72
N TYR A 166 26.92 -9.87 26.04
CA TYR A 166 25.70 -10.37 26.66
C TYR A 166 25.15 -11.60 25.92
N PRO A 167 25.75 -12.80 26.06
CA PRO A 167 25.39 -13.94 25.20
C PRO A 167 23.94 -14.40 25.40
N PHE A 168 23.47 -14.48 26.65
CA PHE A 168 22.09 -14.87 26.95
C PHE A 168 21.09 -13.73 26.73
N TRP A 169 21.35 -12.57 27.35
CA TRP A 169 20.44 -11.41 27.28
C TRP A 169 20.41 -10.75 25.90
N GLY A 170 21.52 -10.78 25.17
CA GLY A 170 21.61 -10.25 23.81
C GLY A 170 20.77 -11.06 22.84
N GLY A 171 20.82 -12.39 22.92
CA GLY A 171 19.95 -13.27 22.13
C GLY A 171 18.45 -13.00 22.38
N ILE A 172 18.04 -12.90 23.64
CA ILE A 172 16.65 -12.55 24.02
C ILE A 172 16.28 -11.16 23.47
N THR A 173 17.17 -10.18 23.60
CA THR A 173 16.93 -8.81 23.13
C THR A 173 16.71 -8.77 21.61
N ILE A 174 17.50 -9.52 20.83
CA ILE A 174 17.34 -9.60 19.37
C ILE A 174 16.00 -10.24 19.00
N ILE A 175 15.60 -11.33 19.66
CA ILE A 175 14.33 -12.01 19.40
C ILE A 175 13.15 -11.07 19.71
N VAL A 176 13.18 -10.39 20.87
CA VAL A 176 12.15 -9.43 21.27
C VAL A 176 12.10 -8.26 20.29
N PHE A 177 13.26 -7.72 19.88
CA PHE A 177 13.35 -6.64 18.90
C PHE A 177 12.76 -7.08 17.55
N ALA A 178 13.12 -8.26 17.05
CA ALA A 178 12.56 -8.80 15.81
C ALA A 178 11.05 -8.98 15.89
N ALA A 179 10.52 -9.51 17.00
CA ALA A 179 9.09 -9.65 17.23
C ALA A 179 8.37 -8.29 17.24
N LEU A 180 8.94 -7.27 17.90
CA LEU A 180 8.42 -5.91 17.90
C LEU A 180 8.41 -5.29 16.51
N ILE A 181 9.47 -5.49 15.72
CA ILE A 181 9.54 -5.00 14.34
C ILE A 181 8.48 -5.68 13.46
N ILE A 182 8.31 -6.99 13.57
CA ILE A 182 7.27 -7.74 12.82
C ILE A 182 5.88 -7.26 13.20
N TRP A 183 5.58 -7.19 14.49
CA TRP A 183 4.29 -6.74 15.01
C TRP A 183 3.99 -5.28 14.64
N GLY A 184 4.98 -4.40 14.83
CA GLY A 184 4.89 -2.99 14.47
C GLY A 184 4.67 -2.77 12.99
N SER A 185 5.39 -3.51 12.14
CA SER A 185 5.24 -3.46 10.68
C SER A 185 3.84 -3.88 10.25
N TYR A 186 3.29 -4.95 10.82
CA TYR A 186 1.92 -5.39 10.54
C TYR A 186 0.89 -4.33 10.94
N ARG A 187 1.05 -3.74 12.14
CA ARG A 187 0.15 -2.69 12.64
C ARG A 187 0.22 -1.45 11.76
N TYR A 188 1.43 -1.05 11.36
CA TYR A 188 1.69 0.08 10.49
C TYR A 188 1.06 -0.11 9.11
N VAL A 189 1.30 -1.24 8.44
CA VAL A 189 0.71 -1.50 7.11
C VAL A 189 -0.81 -1.49 7.17
N ARG A 190 -1.40 -2.15 8.18
CA ARG A 190 -2.86 -2.15 8.35
C ARG A 190 -3.41 -0.74 8.55
N TRP A 191 -2.74 0.07 9.37
CA TRP A 191 -3.12 1.47 9.59
C TRP A 191 -2.96 2.32 8.34
N ALA A 192 -1.83 2.21 7.64
CA ALA A 192 -1.54 2.95 6.42
C ALA A 192 -2.55 2.64 5.31
N VAL A 193 -2.87 1.36 5.11
CA VAL A 193 -3.89 0.94 4.13
C VAL A 193 -5.27 1.47 4.50
N TRP A 194 -5.64 1.40 5.77
CA TRP A 194 -6.91 1.95 6.24
C TRP A 194 -6.97 3.47 6.05
N TRP A 195 -5.88 4.17 6.33
CA TRP A 195 -5.79 5.62 6.17
C TRP A 195 -5.84 6.05 4.70
N SER A 196 -5.07 5.38 3.83
CA SER A 196 -4.99 5.69 2.40
C SER A 196 -6.25 5.29 1.64
N TYR A 197 -6.85 4.13 1.92
CA TYR A 197 -7.93 3.57 1.10
C TYR A 197 -9.28 3.50 1.83
N GLY A 198 -9.28 3.30 3.15
CA GLY A 198 -10.50 3.13 3.95
C GLY A 198 -11.39 4.37 3.92
N ARG A 199 -10.79 5.58 3.90
CA ARG A 199 -11.53 6.85 3.79
C ARG A 199 -12.31 6.95 2.48
N TYR A 200 -11.68 6.61 1.35
CA TYR A 200 -12.34 6.66 0.04
C TYR A 200 -13.43 5.60 -0.08
N HIS A 201 -13.19 4.41 0.44
CA HIS A 201 -14.18 3.34 0.46
C HIS A 201 -15.42 3.70 1.30
N GLN A 202 -15.23 4.34 2.46
CA GLN A 202 -16.35 4.86 3.27
C GLN A 202 -17.12 5.97 2.54
N ALA A 203 -16.42 6.90 1.89
CA ALA A 203 -17.06 7.95 1.11
C ALA A 203 -17.90 7.38 -0.05
N LEU A 204 -17.36 6.41 -0.79
CA LEU A 204 -18.08 5.72 -1.87
C LEU A 204 -19.34 4.99 -1.37
N LYS A 205 -19.25 4.31 -0.22
CA LYS A 205 -20.41 3.67 0.41
C LYS A 205 -21.48 4.68 0.84
N SER A 206 -21.07 5.83 1.38
CA SER A 206 -22.01 6.90 1.74
C SER A 206 -22.80 7.39 0.52
N TYR A 207 -22.14 7.58 -0.62
CA TYR A 207 -22.81 8.01 -1.85
C TYR A 207 -23.77 6.97 -2.42
N LEU A 208 -23.44 5.68 -2.32
CA LEU A 208 -24.34 4.61 -2.75
C LEU A 208 -25.61 4.57 -1.89
N ASN A 209 -25.45 4.67 -0.56
CA ASN A 209 -26.59 4.70 0.36
C ASN A 209 -27.47 5.94 0.16
N GLU A 210 -26.91 7.09 -0.24
CA GLU A 210 -27.68 8.30 -0.58
C GLU A 210 -28.45 8.17 -1.90
N LEU A 211 -28.04 7.29 -2.81
CA LEU A 211 -28.72 7.03 -4.09
C LEU A 211 -29.85 5.99 -3.96
N GLU A 212 -29.78 5.11 -2.95
CA GLU A 212 -30.80 4.10 -2.67
C GLU A 212 -31.99 4.63 -1.85
N ASN A 213 -31.86 5.82 -1.24
CA ASN A 213 -32.91 6.51 -0.48
C ASN A 213 -33.52 7.66 -1.29
#